data_AF-A0A1Z4V751-F1
#
_entry.id   AF-A0A1Z4V751-F1
#
_cell.length_a   1.000
_cell.length_b   1.000
_cell.length_c   1.000
_cell.angle_alpha   90.00
_cell.angle_beta   90.00
_cell.angle_gamma   90.00
#
_symmetry.space_group_name_H-M   'P 1'
#
loop_
_entity.id
_entity.type
_entity.pdbx_description
1 polymer ?
#
loop_
_entity_poly.entity_id
_entity_poly.type
_entity_poly.pdbx_seq_one_letter_code
_entity_poly.pdbx_strand_id
1 'polypeptide(L)'
;MNYNNHSSDSLNKFKKNTLSIMPPIGTKDTNSSEQTTNNWYLVGVRSKKREVFLKYLNLAIGQNQLQDLIMEIKSPQDAVYQDIVLLKISNFQTACIQLQKIECFQNIERKPLALPQVNRMLGIG
;
A
#
# COMPACT_ATOMS: atom_id res chain seq x y z
N MET A 1 -27.35 33.92 -35.90
CA MET A 1 -28.21 32.80 -35.48
C MET A 1 -28.83 32.15 -36.71
N ASN A 2 -28.53 30.89 -37.00
CA ASN A 2 -29.53 29.82 -37.17
C ASN A 2 -28.82 28.48 -37.27
N TYR A 3 -29.12 27.59 -36.33
CA TYR A 3 -28.74 26.17 -36.38
C TYR A 3 -29.68 25.45 -37.34
N ASN A 4 -29.20 24.41 -38.03
CA ASN A 4 -30.07 23.31 -38.46
C ASN A 4 -29.27 22.00 -38.56
N ASN A 5 -29.71 21.03 -37.75
CA ASN A 5 -29.35 19.62 -37.74
C ASN A 5 -30.26 18.83 -38.71
N HIS A 6 -29.85 17.57 -38.97
CA HIS A 6 -30.47 16.44 -39.70
C HIS A 6 -29.67 16.09 -40.97
N SER A 7 -29.35 14.83 -41.30
CA SER A 7 -30.11 13.60 -41.09
C SER A 7 -29.20 12.36 -41.17
N SER A 8 -29.80 11.23 -40.82
CA SER A 8 -29.30 9.92 -40.43
C SER A 8 -28.96 8.92 -41.55
N ASP A 9 -28.28 7.85 -41.12
CA ASP A 9 -28.29 6.46 -41.60
C ASP A 9 -27.84 6.10 -43.04
N SER A 10 -26.80 5.27 -43.13
CA SER A 10 -26.85 4.07 -43.98
C SER A 10 -25.90 2.97 -43.52
N LEU A 11 -26.47 1.78 -43.61
CA LEU A 11 -26.17 0.50 -43.00
C LEU A 11 -25.42 -0.42 -44.00
N ASN A 12 -24.66 -1.39 -43.46
CA ASN A 12 -24.20 -2.65 -44.08
C ASN A 12 -23.06 -2.64 -45.11
N LYS A 13 -21.93 -3.21 -44.67
CA LYS A 13 -21.19 -4.17 -45.50
C LYS A 13 -20.69 -5.35 -44.67
N PHE A 14 -21.58 -6.29 -44.42
CA PHE A 14 -21.24 -7.64 -44.01
C PHE A 14 -20.44 -8.32 -45.14
N LYS A 15 -19.21 -8.76 -44.85
CA LYS A 15 -18.70 -10.01 -45.40
C LYS A 15 -18.62 -11.01 -44.25
N LYS A 16 -19.57 -11.95 -44.26
CA LYS A 16 -19.51 -13.17 -43.47
C LYS A 16 -18.49 -14.10 -44.13
N ASN A 17 -17.65 -14.77 -43.34
CA ASN A 17 -17.24 -16.14 -43.60
C ASN A 17 -16.83 -16.83 -42.28
N THR A 18 -17.79 -17.57 -41.73
CA THR A 18 -17.72 -18.91 -41.12
C THR A 18 -16.49 -19.36 -40.32
N LEU A 19 -16.68 -19.38 -38.99
CA LEU A 19 -16.45 -20.46 -38.02
C LEU A 19 -15.27 -21.43 -38.25
N SER A 20 -14.15 -21.16 -37.58
CA SER A 20 -13.27 -22.20 -37.03
C SER A 20 -13.49 -22.26 -35.52
N ILE A 21 -13.66 -23.47 -35.03
CA ILE A 21 -14.05 -23.84 -33.67
C ILE A 21 -12.77 -23.94 -32.83
N MET A 22 -12.73 -23.27 -31.66
CA MET A 22 -11.80 -23.37 -30.49
C MET A 22 -11.18 -22.02 -30.05
N PRO A 23 -10.97 -21.81 -28.73
CA PRO A 23 -10.99 -20.47 -28.12
C PRO A 23 -9.65 -19.71 -28.27
N PRO A 24 -9.67 -18.39 -28.52
CA PRO A 24 -8.49 -17.56 -28.38
C PRO A 24 -8.36 -17.02 -26.95
N ILE A 25 -7.23 -17.34 -26.33
CA ILE A 25 -6.37 -16.41 -25.57
C ILE A 25 -7.00 -15.81 -24.29
N GLY A 26 -6.57 -16.35 -23.16
CA GLY A 26 -6.23 -15.54 -22.00
C GLY A 26 -4.74 -15.69 -21.76
N THR A 27 -3.92 -14.83 -22.37
CA THR A 27 -2.54 -14.65 -21.90
C THR A 27 -2.64 -14.24 -20.44
N LYS A 28 -2.27 -15.16 -19.55
CA LYS A 28 -1.88 -14.82 -18.19
C LYS A 28 -0.53 -14.10 -18.28
N ASP A 29 -0.54 -12.91 -18.86
CA ASP A 29 0.45 -11.90 -18.54
C ASP A 29 -0.01 -11.28 -17.22
N THR A 30 -0.09 -12.09 -16.16
CA THR A 30 0.03 -11.54 -14.82
C THR A 30 1.52 -11.28 -14.60
N ASN A 31 2.06 -10.35 -15.39
CA ASN A 31 3.07 -9.44 -14.89
C ASN A 31 2.37 -8.48 -13.93
N SER A 32 1.86 -9.02 -12.81
CA SER A 32 1.93 -8.23 -11.58
C SER A 32 3.41 -8.30 -11.22
N SER A 33 4.19 -7.39 -11.81
CA SER A 33 5.45 -7.04 -11.20
C SER A 33 5.07 -6.63 -9.78
N GLU A 34 5.31 -7.52 -8.83
CA GLU A 34 5.51 -7.13 -7.44
C GLU A 34 6.72 -6.19 -7.49
N GLN A 35 6.45 -4.94 -7.87
CA GLN A 35 7.29 -3.82 -7.52
C GLN A 35 7.26 -3.85 -6.01
N THR A 36 8.24 -4.55 -5.44
CA THR A 36 8.55 -4.61 -4.03
C THR A 36 9.03 -3.21 -3.65
N THR A 37 8.09 -2.28 -3.69
CA THR A 37 8.23 -0.92 -3.22
C THR A 37 8.56 -1.08 -1.75
N ASN A 38 9.75 -0.63 -1.38
CA ASN A 38 10.27 -0.80 -0.04
C ASN A 38 9.54 0.18 0.88
N ASN A 39 8.31 -0.16 1.25
CA ASN A 39 7.36 0.71 1.94
C ASN A 39 7.57 0.69 3.46
N TRP A 40 8.83 0.79 3.88
CA TRP A 40 9.18 0.93 5.29
C TRP A 40 9.13 2.39 5.69
N TYR A 41 8.47 2.69 6.80
CA TYR A 41 8.31 4.05 7.30
C TYR A 41 8.73 4.16 8.76
N LEU A 42 9.29 5.31 9.11
CA LEU A 42 9.56 5.70 10.50
C LEU A 42 8.28 6.20 11.14
N VAL A 43 7.91 5.58 12.26
CA VAL A 43 6.82 6.04 13.12
C VAL A 43 7.41 6.50 14.43
N GLY A 44 7.20 7.77 14.76
CA GLY A 44 7.51 8.33 16.07
C GLY A 44 6.38 8.07 17.05
N VAL A 45 6.76 7.70 18.27
CA VAL A 45 5.85 7.45 19.37
C VAL A 45 6.20 8.36 20.55
N ARG A 46 5.26 8.56 21.47
CA ARG A 46 5.50 9.35 22.69
C ARG A 46 6.70 8.78 23.46
N SER A 47 7.47 9.68 24.09
CA SER A 47 8.74 9.29 24.70
C SER A 47 8.59 8.20 25.75
N LYS A 48 9.42 7.15 25.63
CA LYS A 48 9.45 5.92 26.44
C LYS A 48 8.13 5.14 26.41
N LYS A 49 7.30 5.32 25.38
CA LYS A 49 6.01 4.63 25.22
C LYS A 49 5.96 3.63 24.07
N ARG A 50 7.10 3.26 23.48
CA ARG A 50 7.16 2.31 22.35
C ARG A 50 6.41 1.00 22.61
N GLU A 51 6.62 0.38 23.77
CA GLU A 51 5.93 -0.88 24.11
C GLU A 51 4.41 -0.69 24.26
N VAL A 52 3.99 0.42 24.88
CA VAL A 52 2.57 0.76 25.03
C VAL A 52 1.92 1.00 23.66
N PHE A 53 2.60 1.74 22.78
CA PHE A 53 2.17 1.93 21.40
C PHE A 53 2.04 0.59 20.66
N LEU A 54 3.04 -0.30 20.75
CA LEU A 54 3.01 -1.62 20.11
C LEU A 54 1.84 -2.47 20.61
N LYS A 55 1.50 -2.40 21.91
CA LYS A 55 0.32 -3.08 22.47
C LYS A 55 -0.97 -2.57 21.82
N TYR A 56 -1.17 -1.25 21.76
CA TYR A 56 -2.37 -0.68 21.13
C TYR A 56 -2.41 -0.90 19.62
N LEU A 57 -1.26 -0.88 18.95
CA LEU A 57 -1.15 -1.16 17.53
C LEU A 57 -1.59 -2.59 17.21
N ASN A 58 -1.10 -3.59 17.94
CA ASN A 58 -1.50 -4.97 17.75
C ASN A 58 -2.99 -5.20 18.04
N LEU A 59 -3.55 -4.52 19.05
CA LEU A 59 -5.00 -4.54 19.30
C LEU A 59 -5.78 -3.95 18.12
N ALA A 60 -5.37 -2.78 17.61
CA ALA A 60 -6.02 -2.13 16.48
C ALA A 60 -5.94 -2.97 15.19
N ILE A 61 -4.82 -3.65 14.95
CA ILE A 61 -4.67 -4.57 13.82
C ILE A 61 -5.66 -5.72 13.91
N GLY A 62 -5.78 -6.35 15.09
CA GLY A 62 -6.71 -7.45 15.30
C GLY A 62 -8.18 -7.02 15.18
N GLN A 63 -8.54 -5.89 15.79
CA GLN A 63 -9.93 -5.41 15.84
C GLN A 63 -10.43 -4.88 14.50
N ASN A 64 -9.57 -4.16 13.76
CA ASN A 64 -9.95 -3.45 12.55
C ASN A 64 -9.46 -4.14 11.27
N GLN A 65 -8.94 -5.37 11.37
CA GLN A 65 -8.45 -6.17 10.26
C GLN A 65 -7.40 -5.42 9.41
N LEU A 66 -6.38 -4.85 10.06
CA LEU A 66 -5.37 -4.01 9.39
C LEU A 66 -4.14 -4.80 8.90
N GLN A 67 -4.21 -6.14 8.82
CA GLN A 67 -3.06 -6.98 8.45
C GLN A 67 -2.58 -6.70 7.02
N ASP A 68 -3.49 -6.43 6.10
CA ASP A 68 -3.15 -6.08 4.71
C ASP A 68 -2.60 -4.64 4.59
N LEU A 69 -2.86 -3.80 5.60
CA LEU A 69 -2.37 -2.43 5.67
C LEU A 69 -1.00 -2.34 6.34
N ILE A 70 -0.82 -3.05 7.45
CA ILE A 70 0.41 -3.08 8.27
C ILE A 70 1.01 -4.48 8.15
N MET A 71 1.86 -4.63 7.14
CA MET A 71 2.40 -5.92 6.73
C MET A 71 3.48 -6.43 7.68
N GLU A 72 4.31 -5.53 8.21
CA GLU A 72 5.36 -5.87 9.15
C GLU A 72 5.61 -4.75 10.17
N ILE A 73 6.01 -5.14 11.38
CA ILE A 73 6.36 -4.24 12.47
C ILE A 73 7.74 -4.65 12.98
N LYS A 74 8.66 -3.70 13.09
CA LYS A 74 9.98 -3.92 13.68
C LYS A 74 10.36 -2.78 14.63
N SER A 75 11.13 -3.11 15.66
CA SER A 75 11.73 -2.13 16.56
C SER A 75 13.22 -2.00 16.24
N PRO A 76 13.74 -0.79 16.02
CA PRO A 76 15.17 -0.58 15.89
C PRO A 76 15.94 -1.04 17.15
N GLN A 77 17.17 -1.52 16.96
CA GLN A 77 17.99 -2.10 18.02
C GLN A 77 18.63 -1.04 18.93
N ASP A 78 19.16 0.05 18.34
CA ASP A 78 19.86 1.08 19.10
C ASP A 78 18.95 1.92 19.99
N ALA A 79 19.44 2.24 21.19
CA ALA A 79 18.71 3.04 22.18
C ALA A 79 18.39 4.47 21.70
N VAL A 80 19.16 5.01 20.77
CA VAL A 80 18.86 6.32 20.15
C VAL A 80 17.50 6.33 19.44
N TYR A 81 17.00 5.16 19.06
CA TYR A 81 15.71 4.95 18.42
C TYR A 81 14.64 4.41 19.38
N GLN A 82 14.80 4.61 20.70
CA GLN A 82 13.87 4.12 21.72
C GLN A 82 12.40 4.55 21.50
N ASP A 83 12.20 5.68 20.81
CA ASP A 83 10.89 6.28 20.54
C ASP A 83 10.46 6.12 19.06
N ILE A 84 11.04 5.14 18.37
CA ILE A 84 10.78 4.84 16.96
C ILE A 84 10.31 3.39 16.77
N VAL A 85 9.36 3.22 15.86
CA VAL A 85 8.93 1.94 15.29
C VAL A 85 9.07 1.99 13.77
N LEU A 86 9.46 0.87 13.16
CA LEU A 86 9.46 0.70 11.71
C LEU A 86 8.21 -0.08 11.30
N LEU A 87 7.42 0.50 10.38
CA LEU A 87 6.26 -0.17 9.80
C LEU A 87 6.45 -0.37 8.31
N LYS A 88 6.18 -1.59 7.84
CA LYS A 88 6.00 -1.87 6.41
C LYS A 88 4.51 -1.78 6.10
N ILE A 89 4.12 -0.87 5.21
CA ILE A 89 2.71 -0.58 4.93
C ILE A 89 2.39 -0.65 3.44
N SER A 90 1.17 -1.02 3.09
CA SER A 90 0.73 -1.10 1.69
C SER A 90 0.18 0.22 1.14
N ASN A 91 -0.36 1.08 2.00
CA ASN A 91 -0.94 2.36 1.61
C ASN A 91 -0.69 3.44 2.67
N PHE A 92 0.15 4.43 2.34
CA PHE A 92 0.55 5.48 3.28
C PHE A 92 -0.63 6.30 3.80
N GLN A 93 -1.55 6.71 2.92
CA GLN A 93 -2.65 7.60 3.30
C GLN A 93 -3.62 6.92 4.28
N THR A 94 -3.97 5.66 4.01
CA THR A 94 -4.85 4.87 4.89
C THR A 94 -4.15 4.56 6.21
N ALA A 95 -2.85 4.24 6.18
CA ALA A 95 -2.06 4.02 7.39
C ALA A 95 -2.04 5.26 8.29
N CYS A 96 -1.85 6.46 7.73
CA CYS A 96 -1.89 7.71 8.49
C CYS A 96 -3.20 7.87 9.27
N ILE A 97 -4.34 7.63 8.60
CA ILE A 97 -5.67 7.77 9.21
C ILE A 97 -5.86 6.77 10.36
N GLN A 98 -5.40 5.52 10.20
CA GLN A 98 -5.53 4.52 11.26
C GLN A 98 -4.57 4.77 12.42
N LEU A 99 -3.31 5.11 12.13
CA LEU A 99 -2.28 5.36 13.14
C LEU A 99 -2.62 6.56 14.04
N GLN A 100 -3.26 7.60 13.50
CA GLN A 100 -3.72 8.76 14.27
C GLN A 100 -4.70 8.41 15.40
N LYS A 101 -5.38 7.25 15.32
CA LYS A 101 -6.33 6.78 16.34
C LYS A 101 -5.65 5.97 17.44
N ILE A 102 -4.37 5.64 17.30
CA ILE A 102 -3.63 4.76 18.20
C ILE A 102 -2.97 5.59 19.29
N GLU A 103 -3.20 5.20 20.54
CA GLU A 103 -2.60 5.85 21.70
C GLU A 103 -1.06 5.83 21.60
N CYS A 104 -0.43 6.91 22.03
CA CYS A 104 1.01 7.17 21.93
C CYS A 104 1.59 7.40 20.52
N PHE A 105 0.80 7.39 19.45
CA PHE A 105 1.25 7.84 18.13
C PHE A 105 1.65 9.33 18.16
N GLN A 106 2.72 9.70 17.45
CA GLN A 106 3.10 11.10 17.25
C GLN A 106 3.14 11.47 15.77
N ASN A 107 3.94 10.75 14.97
CA ASN A 107 4.11 11.05 13.57
C ASN A 107 4.48 9.80 12.77
N ILE A 108 4.35 9.93 11.45
CA ILE A 108 4.94 9.02 10.48
C ILE A 108 5.67 9.87 9.43
N GLU A 109 6.92 9.53 9.15
CA GLU A 109 7.71 10.24 8.13
C GLU A 109 7.08 10.01 6.74
N ARG A 110 7.02 11.03 5.89
CA ARG A 110 6.37 10.91 4.58
C ARG A 110 7.17 10.12 3.56
N LYS A 111 8.48 10.05 3.75
CA LYS A 111 9.40 9.38 2.83
C LYS A 111 9.68 7.96 3.33
N PRO A 112 9.49 6.92 2.51
CA PRO A 112 9.87 5.58 2.89
C PRO A 112 11.40 5.48 3.02
N LEU A 113 11.83 4.57 3.89
CA LEU A 113 13.23 4.24 4.10
C LEU A 113 13.77 3.37 2.96
N ALA A 114 15.03 3.60 2.61
CA ALA A 114 15.77 2.66 1.78
C ALA A 114 16.09 1.39 2.58
N LEU A 115 16.06 0.22 1.94
CA LEU A 115 16.29 -1.06 2.62
C LEU A 115 17.64 -1.11 3.37
N PRO A 116 18.77 -0.59 2.85
CA PRO A 116 20.01 -0.53 3.61
C PRO A 116 19.90 0.28 4.91
N GLN A 117 19.04 1.30 4.94
CA GLN A 117 18.79 2.07 6.16
C GLN A 117 17.95 1.27 7.17
N VAL A 118 16.93 0.55 6.71
CA VAL A 118 16.14 -0.37 7.54
C VAL A 118 17.06 -1.41 8.19
N ASN A 119 17.87 -2.10 7.38
CA ASN A 119 18.79 -3.13 7.85
C ASN A 119 19.77 -2.60 8.91
N ARG A 120 20.36 -1.43 8.67
CA ARG A 120 21.22 -0.75 9.65
C ARG A 120 20.51 -0.49 10.98
N MET A 121 19.27 0.02 10.94
CA MET A 121 18.49 0.30 12.17
C MET A 121 18.11 -0.98 12.93
N LEU A 122 18.02 -2.11 12.22
CA LEU A 122 17.75 -3.42 12.78
C LEU A 122 19.02 -4.18 13.22
N GLY A 123 20.22 -3.62 13.00
CA GLY A 123 21.48 -4.30 13.26
C GLY A 123 21.78 -5.46 12.31
N ILE A 124 21.14 -5.49 11.15
CA ILE A 124 21.36 -6.49 10.10
C ILE A 124 22.43 -5.91 9.16
N GLY A 125 23.65 -6.45 9.24
CA GLY A 125 24.79 -6.10 8.40
C GLY A 125 25.19 -7.24 7.48
#